data_AF-A0A9E2VPG3-F1
#
_entry.id   AF-A0A9E2VPG3-F1
#
_cell.length_a   1.000
_cell.length_b   1.000
_cell.length_c   1.000
_cell.angle_alpha   90.00
_cell.angle_beta   90.00
_cell.angle_gamma   90.00
#
_symmetry.space_group_name_H-M   'P 1'
#
loop_
_entity.id
_entity.type
_entity.pdbx_description
1 polymer ?
#
loop_
_entity_poly.entity_id
_entity_poly.type
_entity_poly.pdbx_seq_one_letter_code
_entity_poly.pdbx_strand_id
1 'polypeptide(L)'
;DPHPVTLHCRVDNPGADGVNHCVNGSLALGPLGAGVLRVELRRASPSTLGGKLFGMRGDPVAMGGPGTVQAAAVNQWLVFVDHPDTDHHFALSTIRAEGTYTPPTATVTDANPFFPFIDTFGQYRHKDWPGKTHSLAELARRHTAELKDLSRKPAPPDWDRFGGWAAGPRLEATGFFRAEKYHDKWWLVDPDGRLFFSQGMDCVGALDATPIDGRADWFEAFPGGQAGFSEFLLHGQFALKGHYAGQSPRCFSFAGANLLRKYGSDWRRQADEIAHRRLRSWGLNTLGMRSDPGLRALRRTPYVDAISSGHTRLLAGSEGYWGKFPDVFDPSFRQGMQASMTTKIGHSAGDPWCLGYFSDNEMSWGDEVSLAVAALRSPPAQPAKRKFVDDLKAKYGEIERLNQTWGARYESWEALLRSREAPDTRRARQDLAGFYTQVAEQYFRTALGISSDNWLLST
;
A
#
# COMPACT_ATOMS: atom_id res chain seq x y z
N ASP A 1 39.55 -5.16 -1.05
CA ASP A 1 39.47 -5.66 0.34
C ASP A 1 39.13 -7.15 0.38
N PRO A 2 39.78 -7.98 1.20
CA PRO A 2 39.32 -9.33 1.53
C PRO A 2 38.07 -9.36 2.44
N HIS A 3 37.66 -8.25 3.04
CA HIS A 3 36.43 -8.14 3.83
C HIS A 3 35.30 -7.49 3.02
N PRO A 4 34.03 -7.86 3.27
CA PRO A 4 32.90 -7.10 2.76
C PRO A 4 32.88 -5.69 3.35
N VAL A 5 32.41 -4.71 2.58
CA VAL A 5 32.34 -3.31 3.01
C VAL A 5 31.06 -2.66 2.49
N THR A 6 30.43 -1.81 3.30
CA THR A 6 29.37 -0.91 2.83
C THR A 6 29.94 0.49 2.70
N LEU A 7 30.05 0.96 1.46
CA LEU A 7 30.48 2.32 1.17
C LEU A 7 29.27 3.24 1.18
N HIS A 8 29.40 4.38 1.83
CA HIS A 8 28.42 5.45 1.82
C HIS A 8 28.98 6.63 1.03
N CYS A 9 28.13 7.30 0.26
CA CYS A 9 28.44 8.57 -0.37
C CYS A 9 27.41 9.60 0.06
N ARG A 10 27.88 10.79 0.45
CA ARG A 10 27.05 11.93 0.79
C ARG A 10 27.44 13.13 -0.07
N VAL A 11 26.46 13.85 -0.59
CA VAL A 11 26.64 15.11 -1.32
C VAL A 11 25.98 16.23 -0.52
N ASP A 12 26.76 17.26 -0.20
CA ASP A 12 26.42 18.29 0.79
C ASP A 12 26.24 19.66 0.14
N ASN A 13 25.30 20.42 0.67
CA ASN A 13 25.26 21.88 0.61
C ASN A 13 25.82 22.48 1.92
N PRO A 14 26.08 23.81 1.98
CA PRO A 14 26.42 24.48 3.22
C PRO A 14 25.44 24.18 4.36
N GLY A 15 25.96 23.83 5.54
CA GLY A 15 25.15 23.50 6.72
C GLY A 15 24.68 22.04 6.82
N ALA A 16 25.18 21.14 5.95
CA ALA A 16 24.85 19.72 6.02
C ALA A 16 25.25 19.06 7.35
N ASP A 17 24.34 18.27 7.91
CA ASP A 17 24.50 17.57 9.20
C ASP A 17 24.40 16.03 9.08
N GLY A 18 24.29 15.51 7.85
CA GLY A 18 24.06 14.10 7.56
C GLY A 18 22.59 13.71 7.39
N VAL A 19 21.66 14.60 7.72
CA VAL A 19 20.22 14.43 7.54
C VAL A 19 19.65 15.54 6.65
N ASN A 20 19.93 16.79 7.01
CA ASN A 20 19.52 18.01 6.33
C ASN A 20 20.60 18.50 5.37
N HIS A 21 20.17 19.23 4.33
CA HIS A 21 21.06 19.87 3.35
C HIS A 21 22.03 18.91 2.63
N CYS A 22 21.70 17.62 2.60
CA CYS A 22 22.49 16.60 1.94
C CYS A 22 21.61 15.52 1.30
N VAL A 23 22.20 14.81 0.34
CA VAL A 23 21.66 13.55 -0.19
C VAL A 23 22.68 12.44 0.00
N ASN A 24 22.20 11.23 0.26
CA ASN A 24 23.03 10.07 0.58
C ASN A 24 22.74 8.90 -0.37
N GLY A 25 23.74 8.06 -0.59
CA GLY A 25 23.61 6.75 -1.24
C GLY A 25 24.59 5.77 -0.62
N SER A 26 24.34 4.47 -0.79
CA SER A 26 25.25 3.44 -0.29
C SER A 26 25.36 2.27 -1.26
N LEU A 27 26.45 1.51 -1.11
CA LEU A 27 26.73 0.31 -1.87
C LEU A 27 27.43 -0.71 -0.98
N ALA A 28 26.79 -1.86 -0.77
CA ALA A 28 27.42 -3.01 -0.17
C ALA A 28 28.23 -3.79 -1.22
N LEU A 29 29.47 -4.10 -0.92
CA LEU A 29 30.39 -4.89 -1.74
C LEU A 29 30.85 -6.11 -0.96
N GLY A 30 30.85 -7.27 -1.63
CA GLY A 30 31.57 -8.45 -1.13
C GLY A 30 33.09 -8.28 -1.28
N PRO A 31 33.88 -9.22 -0.71
CA PRO A 31 35.32 -9.26 -0.90
C PRO A 31 35.72 -9.18 -2.37
N LEU A 32 36.65 -8.27 -2.70
CA LEU A 32 37.11 -7.98 -4.07
C LEU A 32 35.99 -7.60 -5.07
N GLY A 33 34.79 -7.30 -4.57
CA GLY A 33 33.64 -6.92 -5.39
C GLY A 33 33.77 -5.52 -5.97
N ALA A 34 33.10 -5.30 -7.10
CA ALA A 34 32.99 -4.00 -7.74
C ALA A 34 31.51 -3.67 -8.00
N GLY A 35 31.16 -2.39 -7.97
CA GLY A 35 29.81 -1.93 -8.22
C GLY A 35 29.75 -0.42 -8.38
N VAL A 36 28.55 0.11 -8.63
CA VAL A 36 28.32 1.54 -8.85
C VAL A 36 27.50 2.10 -7.70
N LEU A 37 28.12 2.97 -6.90
CA LEU A 37 27.43 3.73 -5.87
C LEU A 37 26.72 4.91 -6.53
N ARG A 38 25.40 4.98 -6.41
CA ARG A 38 24.59 6.07 -6.96
C ARG A 38 24.04 6.94 -5.84
N VAL A 39 24.18 8.26 -5.99
CA VAL A 39 23.52 9.26 -5.16
C VAL A 39 22.59 10.07 -6.04
N GLU A 40 21.28 10.02 -5.77
CA GLU A 40 20.30 10.78 -6.51
C GLU A 40 20.30 12.25 -6.03
N LEU A 41 20.66 13.19 -6.92
CA LEU A 41 20.63 14.63 -6.63
C LEU A 41 19.19 15.16 -6.68
N ARG A 42 18.40 14.82 -5.66
CA ARG A 42 17.04 15.34 -5.49
C ARG A 42 17.09 16.85 -5.25
N ARG A 43 16.51 17.63 -6.16
CA ARG A 43 16.64 19.09 -6.11
C ARG A 43 15.68 19.72 -5.10
N ALA A 44 16.24 20.52 -4.20
CA ALA A 44 15.49 21.46 -3.39
C ALA A 44 14.95 22.58 -4.29
N SER A 45 13.75 23.08 -3.99
CA SER A 45 13.19 24.27 -4.62
C SER A 45 13.02 25.39 -3.62
N PRO A 46 13.12 26.66 -4.06
CA PRO A 46 12.66 27.78 -3.27
C PRO A 46 11.15 27.69 -3.16
N SER A 47 10.62 27.23 -2.02
CA SER A 47 9.20 27.43 -1.69
C SER A 47 9.07 28.58 -0.71
N THR A 48 8.18 29.51 -1.04
CA THR A 48 7.94 30.76 -0.30
C THR A 48 6.68 30.65 0.58
N LEU A 49 6.02 29.48 0.60
CA LEU A 49 4.71 29.31 1.21
C LEU A 49 4.74 28.92 2.69
N GLY A 50 5.92 28.74 3.31
CA GLY A 50 6.08 28.68 4.77
C GLY A 50 5.20 27.63 5.48
N GLY A 51 5.04 26.45 4.90
CA GLY A 51 4.24 25.37 5.50
C GLY A 51 2.72 25.45 5.28
N LYS A 52 2.23 26.40 4.47
CA LYS A 52 0.80 26.55 4.15
C LYS A 52 0.20 25.38 3.35
N LEU A 53 1.01 24.50 2.75
CA LEU A 53 0.58 23.30 2.02
C LEU A 53 0.57 22.04 2.89
N PHE A 54 0.14 22.19 4.14
CA PHE A 54 0.15 21.11 5.13
C PHE A 54 -0.75 19.92 4.72
N GLY A 55 -0.35 18.71 5.11
CA GLY A 55 -1.13 17.49 4.89
C GLY A 55 -1.18 17.00 3.43
N MET A 56 -0.41 17.59 2.51
CA MET A 56 -0.11 16.99 1.21
C MET A 56 1.06 16.01 1.35
N ARG A 57 1.02 14.87 0.63
CA ARG A 57 2.12 13.87 0.67
C ARG A 57 3.38 14.37 -0.03
N GLY A 58 3.22 15.25 -1.02
CA GLY A 58 4.30 15.98 -1.66
C GLY A 58 3.85 17.43 -1.89
N ASP A 59 4.73 18.37 -1.59
CA ASP A 59 4.60 19.76 -2.05
C ASP A 59 4.82 19.74 -3.59
N PRO A 60 4.09 20.55 -4.38
CA PRO A 60 4.46 20.85 -5.77
C PRO A 60 5.97 21.05 -5.97
N VAL A 61 6.68 21.51 -4.92
CA VAL A 61 8.13 21.36 -4.87
C VAL A 61 8.66 21.12 -3.46
N ALA A 62 9.56 20.15 -3.28
CA ALA A 62 10.21 19.94 -1.99
C ALA A 62 11.01 21.19 -1.60
N MET A 63 10.61 21.84 -0.51
CA MET A 63 11.45 22.77 0.23
C MET A 63 12.80 22.11 0.49
N GLY A 64 13.90 22.86 0.41
CA GLY A 64 15.17 22.41 0.97
C GLY A 64 14.95 21.81 2.35
N GLY A 65 15.31 20.55 2.51
CA GLY A 65 14.98 19.69 3.66
C GLY A 65 15.63 18.31 3.51
N PRO A 66 15.41 17.38 4.45
CA PRO A 66 16.07 16.08 4.45
C PRO A 66 16.00 15.34 3.11
N GLY A 67 17.14 14.93 2.57
CA GLY A 67 17.22 14.21 1.30
C GLY A 67 17.00 15.07 0.05
N THR A 68 17.28 16.37 0.11
CA THR A 68 17.36 17.26 -1.07
C THR A 68 18.61 18.13 -1.02
N VAL A 69 19.06 18.59 -2.19
CA VAL A 69 20.18 19.53 -2.36
C VAL A 69 19.87 20.59 -3.41
N GLN A 70 20.41 21.79 -3.26
CA GLN A 70 20.55 22.76 -4.32
C GLN A 70 21.79 22.41 -5.15
N ALA A 71 21.61 21.87 -6.35
CA ALA A 71 22.71 21.38 -7.18
C ALA A 71 23.79 22.44 -7.47
N ALA A 72 23.40 23.72 -7.58
CA ALA A 72 24.33 24.83 -7.80
C ALA A 72 25.14 25.23 -6.56
N ALA A 73 24.74 24.79 -5.37
CA ALA A 73 25.38 25.12 -4.11
C ALA A 73 26.08 23.91 -3.46
N VAL A 74 26.32 22.83 -4.23
CA VAL A 74 27.06 21.67 -3.71
C VAL A 74 28.49 22.11 -3.40
N ASN A 75 28.92 21.95 -2.15
CA ASN A 75 30.25 22.36 -1.70
C ASN A 75 31.14 21.19 -1.30
N GLN A 76 30.56 20.00 -1.09
CA GLN A 76 31.28 18.83 -0.63
C GLN A 76 30.62 17.54 -1.10
N TRP A 77 31.46 16.52 -1.30
CA TRP A 77 31.05 15.14 -1.51
C TRP A 77 31.99 14.25 -0.69
N LEU A 78 31.43 13.28 0.01
CA LEU A 78 32.11 12.44 0.99
C LEU A 78 31.88 10.99 0.62
N VAL A 79 32.94 10.19 0.56
CA VAL A 79 32.84 8.73 0.50
C VAL A 79 33.45 8.17 1.78
N PHE A 80 32.69 7.36 2.52
CA PHE A 80 33.10 6.88 3.83
C PHE A 80 32.55 5.49 4.13
N VAL A 81 33.16 4.83 5.12
CA VAL A 81 32.64 3.63 5.76
C VAL A 81 32.09 4.07 7.12
N ASP A 82 30.84 3.72 7.41
CA ASP A 82 30.22 4.08 8.68
C ASP A 82 30.62 3.08 9.78
N HIS A 83 31.19 3.57 10.88
CA HIS A 83 31.61 2.78 12.04
C HIS A 83 32.43 1.49 11.73
N PRO A 84 33.57 1.57 10.99
CA PRO A 84 34.37 0.38 10.69
C PRO A 84 34.99 -0.23 11.96
N ASP A 85 34.91 -1.56 12.09
CA ASP A 85 35.56 -2.34 13.15
C ASP A 85 36.91 -2.94 12.71
N THR A 86 37.23 -2.82 11.42
CA THR A 86 38.45 -3.28 10.78
C THR A 86 38.89 -2.28 9.69
N ASP A 87 40.17 -2.33 9.32
CA ASP A 87 40.70 -1.48 8.25
C ASP A 87 40.16 -1.92 6.89
N HIS A 88 39.68 -0.95 6.11
CA HIS A 88 39.12 -1.19 4.78
C HIS A 88 39.92 -0.54 3.65
N HIS A 89 40.07 -1.26 2.53
CA HIS A 89 40.75 -0.79 1.33
C HIS A 89 39.85 -0.88 0.09
N PHE A 90 39.49 0.27 -0.46
CA PHE A 90 38.71 0.40 -1.69
C PHE A 90 39.34 1.43 -2.64
N ALA A 91 39.04 1.31 -3.93
CA ALA A 91 39.47 2.24 -4.96
C ALA A 91 38.26 2.86 -5.66
N LEU A 92 38.35 4.15 -5.96
CA LEU A 92 37.37 4.86 -6.78
C LEU A 92 37.93 4.99 -8.20
N SER A 93 37.16 4.54 -9.20
CA SER A 93 37.59 4.58 -10.60
C SER A 93 37.10 5.83 -11.32
N THR A 94 35.79 5.92 -11.57
CA THR A 94 35.18 7.01 -12.33
C THR A 94 34.08 7.68 -11.51
N ILE A 95 34.22 8.99 -11.35
CA ILE A 95 33.19 9.84 -10.75
C ILE A 95 32.61 10.71 -11.85
N ARG A 96 31.28 10.71 -11.98
CA ARG A 96 30.56 11.45 -13.00
C ARG A 96 29.17 11.82 -12.51
N ALA A 97 28.71 13.00 -12.92
CA ALA A 97 27.30 13.36 -12.82
C ALA A 97 26.62 12.95 -14.14
N GLU A 98 25.53 12.19 -14.03
CA GLU A 98 24.75 11.70 -15.18
C GLU A 98 23.29 12.08 -15.02
N GLY A 99 22.54 12.02 -16.13
CA GLY A 99 21.11 12.26 -16.17
C GLY A 99 20.73 13.68 -16.55
N THR A 100 19.43 13.89 -16.74
CA THR A 100 18.83 15.19 -17.05
C THR A 100 17.87 15.58 -15.94
N TYR A 101 17.92 16.84 -15.52
CA TYR A 101 16.89 17.38 -14.64
C TYR A 101 15.78 17.98 -15.49
N THR A 102 14.59 17.38 -15.43
CA THR A 102 13.37 18.01 -15.93
C THR A 102 12.75 18.79 -14.77
N PRO A 103 12.73 20.14 -14.81
CA PRO A 103 12.07 20.90 -13.77
C PRO A 103 10.58 20.54 -13.68
N PRO A 104 9.97 20.61 -12.49
CA PRO A 104 8.54 20.39 -12.35
C PRO A 104 7.80 21.38 -13.24
N THR A 105 6.72 20.89 -13.85
CA THR A 105 5.93 21.71 -14.77
C THR A 105 5.04 22.73 -14.05
N ALA A 106 4.93 22.65 -12.73
CA ALA A 106 4.19 23.57 -11.88
C ALA A 106 4.97 23.82 -10.59
N THR A 107 4.92 25.06 -10.09
CA THR A 107 5.64 25.51 -8.91
C THR A 107 4.79 26.45 -8.06
N VAL A 108 5.14 26.58 -6.78
CA VAL A 108 4.47 27.54 -5.89
C VAL A 108 4.66 29.00 -6.30
N THR A 109 5.61 29.27 -7.21
CA THR A 109 5.85 30.59 -7.81
C THR A 109 5.06 30.85 -9.08
N ASP A 110 4.23 29.89 -9.55
CA ASP A 110 3.39 30.08 -10.75
C ASP A 110 2.38 31.22 -10.60
N ALA A 111 2.04 31.62 -9.36
CA ALA A 111 1.10 32.69 -9.07
C ALA A 111 1.46 33.46 -7.79
N ASN A 112 1.15 34.76 -7.77
CA ASN A 112 1.21 35.61 -6.60
C ASN A 112 -0.04 36.53 -6.54
N PRO A 113 -0.96 36.33 -5.58
CA PRO A 113 -0.94 35.32 -4.52
C PRO A 113 -1.12 33.90 -5.06
N PHE A 114 -0.49 32.91 -4.43
CA PHE A 114 -0.62 31.49 -4.80
C PHE A 114 -1.98 30.90 -4.42
N PHE A 115 -2.61 31.40 -3.36
CA PHE A 115 -3.92 30.96 -2.92
C PHE A 115 -5.02 31.86 -3.50
N PRO A 116 -6.18 31.32 -3.92
CA PRO A 116 -6.48 29.88 -4.04
C PRO A 116 -5.67 29.22 -5.16
N PHE A 117 -5.50 27.90 -5.09
CA PHE A 117 -4.81 27.11 -6.13
C PHE A 117 -5.62 25.92 -6.66
N ILE A 118 -6.80 25.66 -6.09
CA ILE A 118 -7.73 24.61 -6.50
C ILE A 118 -9.00 25.25 -7.08
N ASP A 119 -9.35 24.89 -8.31
CA ASP A 119 -10.57 25.37 -8.99
C ASP A 119 -11.84 24.64 -8.51
N THR A 120 -13.00 25.02 -9.06
CA THR A 120 -14.29 24.42 -8.68
C THR A 120 -14.43 22.93 -9.03
N PHE A 121 -13.59 22.40 -9.94
CA PHE A 121 -13.56 20.99 -10.33
C PHE A 121 -12.55 20.18 -9.51
N GLY A 122 -11.83 20.80 -8.57
CA GLY A 122 -10.79 20.15 -7.78
C GLY A 122 -9.44 20.07 -8.51
N GLN A 123 -9.24 20.84 -9.58
CA GLN A 123 -8.01 20.83 -10.39
C GLN A 123 -7.06 21.96 -9.98
N TYR A 124 -5.77 21.81 -10.27
CA TYR A 124 -4.80 22.89 -10.14
C TYR A 124 -5.15 24.05 -11.08
N ARG A 125 -5.34 25.26 -10.53
CA ARG A 125 -5.87 26.38 -11.33
C ARG A 125 -4.82 27.16 -12.10
N HIS A 126 -3.58 27.22 -11.62
CA HIS A 126 -2.53 28.11 -12.18
C HIS A 126 -1.87 27.59 -13.45
N LYS A 127 -2.29 26.44 -13.97
CA LYS A 127 -1.72 25.88 -15.20
C LYS A 127 -2.75 25.08 -15.99
N ASP A 128 -2.58 25.05 -17.31
CA ASP A 128 -3.33 24.18 -18.22
C ASP A 128 -2.49 22.99 -18.71
N TRP A 129 -3.19 21.89 -19.00
CA TRP A 129 -2.61 20.68 -19.56
C TRP A 129 -3.62 20.00 -20.51
N PRO A 130 -3.16 19.14 -21.43
CA PRO A 130 -4.05 18.35 -22.26
C PRO A 130 -5.07 17.59 -21.40
N GLY A 131 -6.36 17.92 -21.55
CA GLY A 131 -7.44 17.28 -20.81
C GLY A 131 -7.91 18.00 -19.54
N LYS A 132 -7.37 19.16 -19.15
CA LYS A 132 -7.99 19.99 -18.08
C LYS A 132 -9.39 20.44 -18.51
N THR A 133 -10.38 20.41 -17.62
CA THR A 133 -11.73 20.91 -17.92
C THR A 133 -11.89 22.37 -17.48
N HIS A 134 -12.47 23.21 -18.34
CA HIS A 134 -12.69 24.64 -18.05
C HIS A 134 -14.17 24.98 -17.86
N SER A 135 -15.09 24.09 -18.23
CA SER A 135 -16.53 24.34 -18.12
C SER A 135 -17.36 23.08 -18.02
N LEU A 136 -18.61 23.22 -17.58
CA LEU A 136 -19.61 22.15 -17.62
C LEU A 136 -19.91 21.70 -19.06
N ALA A 137 -19.88 22.63 -20.02
CA ALA A 137 -20.04 22.30 -21.44
C ALA A 137 -18.92 21.37 -21.95
N GLU A 138 -17.69 21.55 -21.46
CA GLU A 138 -16.59 20.63 -21.78
C GLU A 138 -16.79 19.24 -21.18
N LEU A 139 -17.25 19.13 -19.93
CA LEU A 139 -17.59 17.85 -19.32
C LEU A 139 -18.67 17.12 -20.14
N ALA A 140 -19.71 17.82 -20.56
CA ALA A 140 -20.77 17.26 -21.40
C ALA A 140 -20.24 16.82 -22.78
N ARG A 141 -19.41 17.64 -23.45
CA ARG A 141 -18.80 17.26 -24.73
C ARG A 141 -17.90 16.02 -24.60
N ARG A 142 -17.10 15.94 -23.52
CA ARG A 142 -16.25 14.78 -23.24
C ARG A 142 -17.06 13.54 -22.95
N HIS A 143 -18.17 13.67 -22.23
CA HIS A 143 -19.10 12.55 -22.02
C HIS A 143 -19.59 11.99 -23.36
N THR A 144 -20.12 12.84 -24.24
CA THR A 144 -20.61 12.42 -25.56
C THR A 144 -19.50 11.80 -26.42
N ALA A 145 -18.30 12.39 -26.41
CA ALA A 145 -17.15 11.84 -27.12
C ALA A 145 -16.73 10.46 -26.60
N GLU A 146 -16.70 10.28 -25.28
CA GLU A 146 -16.39 9.01 -24.63
C GLU A 146 -17.43 7.93 -24.96
N LEU A 147 -18.72 8.25 -24.94
CA LEU A 147 -19.77 7.30 -25.32
C LEU A 147 -19.59 6.79 -26.75
N LYS A 148 -19.16 7.66 -27.67
CA LYS A 148 -18.85 7.33 -29.06
C LYS A 148 -17.56 6.52 -29.21
N ASP A 149 -16.56 6.76 -28.38
CA ASP A 149 -15.34 5.94 -28.38
C ASP A 149 -15.63 4.54 -27.83
N LEU A 150 -16.35 4.44 -26.71
CA LEU A 150 -16.75 3.17 -26.09
C LEU A 150 -17.69 2.34 -26.97
N SER A 151 -18.48 2.96 -27.86
CA SER A 151 -19.29 2.20 -28.83
C SER A 151 -18.45 1.65 -29.99
N ARG A 152 -17.35 2.33 -30.35
CA ARG A 152 -16.40 1.88 -31.39
C ARG A 152 -15.41 0.84 -30.88
N LYS A 153 -15.16 0.82 -29.57
CA LYS A 153 -14.25 -0.10 -28.88
C LYS A 153 -15.00 -0.89 -27.82
N PRO A 154 -15.87 -1.84 -28.22
CA PRO A 154 -16.58 -2.69 -27.27
C PRO A 154 -15.61 -3.64 -26.55
N ALA A 155 -16.16 -4.53 -25.73
CA ALA A 155 -15.38 -5.62 -25.14
C ALA A 155 -14.65 -6.45 -26.21
N PRO A 156 -13.46 -7.01 -25.89
CA PRO A 156 -12.79 -7.96 -26.78
C PRO A 156 -13.76 -9.08 -27.21
N PRO A 157 -13.82 -9.42 -28.51
CA PRO A 157 -14.79 -10.37 -29.03
C PRO A 157 -14.52 -11.82 -28.57
N ASP A 158 -13.28 -12.13 -28.22
CA ASP A 158 -12.85 -13.46 -27.76
C ASP A 158 -13.01 -13.65 -26.25
N TRP A 159 -13.77 -12.78 -25.60
CA TRP A 159 -14.10 -12.89 -24.18
C TRP A 159 -15.46 -13.51 -23.97
N ASP A 160 -15.55 -14.41 -23.01
CA ASP A 160 -16.82 -14.95 -22.54
C ASP A 160 -17.55 -13.93 -21.63
N ARG A 161 -18.64 -14.37 -20.97
CA ARG A 161 -19.38 -13.48 -20.06
C ARG A 161 -18.55 -13.04 -18.86
N PHE A 162 -17.61 -13.85 -18.38
CA PHE A 162 -16.70 -13.52 -17.29
C PHE A 162 -15.43 -12.79 -17.75
N GLY A 163 -15.11 -12.76 -19.04
CA GLY A 163 -13.85 -12.19 -19.54
C GLY A 163 -12.71 -13.20 -19.65
N GLY A 164 -13.02 -14.50 -19.62
CA GLY A 164 -12.12 -15.59 -19.97
C GLY A 164 -12.04 -15.80 -21.48
N TRP A 165 -11.04 -16.57 -21.92
CA TRP A 165 -10.73 -16.77 -23.33
C TRP A 165 -11.75 -17.71 -24.01
N ALA A 166 -12.76 -17.13 -24.65
CA ALA A 166 -13.89 -17.86 -25.24
C ALA A 166 -13.49 -18.82 -26.36
N ALA A 167 -12.53 -18.45 -27.19
CA ALA A 167 -11.97 -19.30 -28.25
C ALA A 167 -10.90 -20.29 -27.73
N GLY A 168 -10.51 -20.16 -26.46
CA GLY A 168 -9.51 -21.00 -25.82
C GLY A 168 -10.02 -22.39 -25.43
N PRO A 169 -9.17 -23.19 -24.78
CA PRO A 169 -9.57 -24.48 -24.25
C PRO A 169 -10.66 -24.32 -23.19
N ARG A 170 -11.48 -25.35 -23.03
CA ARG A 170 -12.50 -25.45 -22.00
C ARG A 170 -12.15 -26.60 -21.06
N LEU A 171 -11.94 -26.26 -19.80
CA LEU A 171 -11.72 -27.18 -18.69
C LEU A 171 -13.05 -27.43 -17.97
N GLU A 172 -13.01 -28.13 -16.84
CA GLU A 172 -14.20 -28.36 -16.02
C GLU A 172 -14.79 -27.04 -15.52
N ALA A 173 -16.08 -26.84 -15.82
CA ALA A 173 -16.87 -25.69 -15.39
C ALA A 173 -17.53 -26.00 -14.04
N THR A 174 -16.98 -25.46 -12.96
CA THR A 174 -17.44 -25.72 -11.59
C THR A 174 -18.48 -24.70 -11.11
N GLY A 175 -18.80 -23.69 -11.93
CA GLY A 175 -19.63 -22.55 -11.51
C GLY A 175 -18.89 -21.51 -10.67
N PHE A 176 -17.59 -21.68 -10.41
CA PHE A 176 -16.76 -20.74 -9.65
C PHE A 176 -15.37 -20.60 -10.25
N PHE A 177 -14.70 -19.47 -9.96
CA PHE A 177 -13.30 -19.31 -10.29
C PHE A 177 -12.42 -20.30 -9.52
N ARG A 178 -11.37 -20.81 -10.18
CA ARG A 178 -10.39 -21.72 -9.55
C ARG A 178 -9.04 -21.61 -10.22
N ALA A 179 -7.98 -22.08 -9.57
CA ALA A 179 -6.65 -22.16 -10.17
C ALA A 179 -6.38 -23.57 -10.72
N GLU A 180 -5.86 -23.67 -11.94
CA GLU A 180 -5.43 -24.94 -12.54
C GLU A 180 -4.16 -24.74 -13.38
N LYS A 181 -3.29 -25.75 -13.43
CA LYS A 181 -2.21 -25.78 -14.41
C LYS A 181 -2.72 -26.32 -15.74
N TYR A 182 -2.55 -25.54 -16.80
CA TYR A 182 -2.80 -25.96 -18.19
C TYR A 182 -1.50 -25.83 -18.99
N HIS A 183 -0.99 -26.96 -19.52
CA HIS A 183 0.33 -27.08 -20.15
C HIS A 183 1.45 -26.42 -19.31
N ASP A 184 1.60 -26.85 -18.06
CA ASP A 184 2.62 -26.40 -17.11
C ASP A 184 2.60 -24.91 -16.73
N LYS A 185 1.55 -24.18 -17.12
CA LYS A 185 1.35 -22.77 -16.74
C LYS A 185 0.15 -22.66 -15.81
N TRP A 186 0.29 -21.87 -14.75
CA TRP A 186 -0.83 -21.53 -13.87
C TRP A 186 -1.79 -20.59 -14.58
N TRP A 187 -3.05 -20.97 -14.59
CA TRP A 187 -4.18 -20.15 -15.03
C TRP A 187 -5.22 -20.08 -13.92
N LEU A 188 -6.00 -19.01 -13.92
CA LEU A 188 -7.34 -19.11 -13.36
C LEU A 188 -8.24 -19.76 -14.41
N VAL A 189 -9.30 -20.41 -13.96
CA VAL A 189 -10.37 -20.96 -14.78
C VAL A 189 -11.64 -20.27 -14.32
N ASP A 190 -12.39 -19.69 -15.26
CA ASP A 190 -13.65 -19.02 -14.95
C ASP A 190 -14.79 -20.02 -14.66
N PRO A 191 -15.95 -19.56 -14.16
CA PRO A 191 -17.08 -20.43 -13.85
C PRO A 191 -17.58 -21.30 -15.01
N ASP A 192 -17.38 -20.88 -16.26
CA ASP A 192 -17.82 -21.59 -17.46
C ASP A 192 -16.73 -22.54 -18.02
N GLY A 193 -15.57 -22.58 -17.36
CA GLY A 193 -14.45 -23.48 -17.65
C GLY A 193 -13.41 -22.88 -18.61
N ARG A 194 -13.43 -21.58 -18.93
CA ARG A 194 -12.42 -20.98 -19.82
C ARG A 194 -11.20 -20.52 -19.04
N LEU A 195 -10.05 -20.54 -19.71
CA LEU A 195 -8.84 -19.94 -19.15
C LEU A 195 -9.05 -18.45 -18.92
N PHE A 196 -8.67 -18.00 -17.73
CA PHE A 196 -8.84 -16.65 -17.27
C PHE A 196 -7.49 -16.10 -16.79
N PHE A 197 -7.17 -14.89 -17.23
CA PHE A 197 -6.05 -14.11 -16.71
C PHE A 197 -6.63 -12.82 -16.12
N SER A 198 -6.46 -12.63 -14.81
CA SER A 198 -7.01 -11.48 -14.10
C SER A 198 -6.20 -10.23 -14.41
N GLN A 199 -6.80 -9.30 -15.15
CA GLN A 199 -6.22 -7.99 -15.40
C GLN A 199 -7.25 -6.91 -15.04
N GLY A 200 -6.91 -6.12 -14.01
CA GLY A 200 -7.86 -5.22 -13.40
C GLY A 200 -7.22 -3.97 -12.81
N MET A 201 -8.07 -3.11 -12.26
CA MET A 201 -7.68 -1.91 -11.51
C MET A 201 -8.24 -1.98 -10.10
N ASP A 202 -7.44 -1.58 -9.12
CA ASP A 202 -7.91 -1.36 -7.75
C ASP A 202 -8.69 -0.04 -7.66
N CYS A 203 -9.49 0.11 -6.60
CA CYS A 203 -10.20 1.35 -6.26
C CYS A 203 -11.11 1.88 -7.38
N VAL A 204 -11.76 1.01 -8.16
CA VAL A 204 -12.72 1.45 -9.19
C VAL A 204 -13.98 1.97 -8.51
N GLY A 205 -14.31 3.23 -8.74
CA GLY A 205 -15.48 3.92 -8.17
C GLY A 205 -15.19 5.38 -7.83
N ALA A 206 -16.19 6.07 -7.27
CA ALA A 206 -16.07 7.46 -6.80
C ALA A 206 -15.52 7.51 -5.36
N LEU A 207 -14.29 7.02 -5.17
CA LEU A 207 -13.69 6.81 -3.84
C LEU A 207 -12.78 7.97 -3.40
N ASP A 208 -12.85 9.13 -4.05
CA ASP A 208 -12.01 10.26 -3.69
C ASP A 208 -12.55 10.99 -2.46
N ALA A 209 -11.65 11.32 -1.55
CA ALA A 209 -11.94 12.17 -0.41
C ALA A 209 -10.69 12.97 -0.06
N THR A 210 -10.82 14.30 0.01
CA THR A 210 -9.75 15.17 0.51
C THR A 210 -10.20 15.92 1.75
N PRO A 211 -9.38 16.01 2.81
CA PRO A 211 -9.63 16.91 3.93
C PRO A 211 -9.82 18.36 3.46
N ILE A 212 -10.78 19.05 4.07
CA ILE A 212 -11.11 20.47 3.81
C ILE A 212 -10.92 21.36 5.05
N ASP A 213 -10.76 20.79 6.24
CA ASP A 213 -10.56 21.57 7.47
C ASP A 213 -9.23 22.33 7.44
N GLY A 214 -9.28 23.63 7.74
CA GLY A 214 -8.12 24.53 7.67
C GLY A 214 -7.66 24.87 6.24
N ARG A 215 -8.41 24.46 5.21
CA ARG A 215 -8.05 24.65 3.79
C ARG A 215 -9.01 25.55 3.03
N ALA A 216 -9.81 26.37 3.71
CA ALA A 216 -10.81 27.22 3.06
C ALA A 216 -10.20 28.09 1.93
N ASP A 217 -9.05 28.71 2.19
CA ASP A 217 -8.35 29.58 1.23
C ASP A 217 -7.71 28.83 0.06
N TRP A 218 -7.75 27.48 0.04
CA TRP A 218 -7.18 26.69 -1.05
C TRP A 218 -8.08 26.68 -2.29
N PHE A 219 -9.38 26.94 -2.10
CA PHE A 219 -10.41 26.73 -3.11
C PHE A 219 -10.94 28.07 -3.63
N GLU A 220 -10.93 28.25 -4.95
CA GLU A 220 -11.45 29.47 -5.60
C GLU A 220 -12.97 29.59 -5.50
N ALA A 221 -13.67 28.46 -5.66
CA ALA A 221 -15.13 28.38 -5.58
C ALA A 221 -15.52 26.99 -5.07
N PHE A 222 -15.39 26.78 -3.76
CA PHE A 222 -15.63 25.48 -3.12
C PHE A 222 -17.08 25.02 -3.32
N PRO A 223 -17.31 23.88 -4.01
CA PRO A 223 -18.66 23.43 -4.34
C PRO A 223 -19.45 22.88 -3.15
N GLY A 224 -18.80 22.47 -2.07
CA GLY A 224 -19.50 21.87 -0.91
C GLY A 224 -20.47 22.81 -0.19
N GLY A 225 -20.38 24.14 -0.42
CA GLY A 225 -21.36 25.11 0.08
C GLY A 225 -22.57 25.31 -0.84
N GLN A 226 -22.62 24.68 -2.01
CA GLN A 226 -23.66 24.87 -3.02
C GLN A 226 -24.79 23.85 -2.86
N ALA A 227 -26.01 24.24 -3.19
CA ALA A 227 -27.16 23.34 -3.20
C ALA A 227 -26.91 22.15 -4.15
N GLY A 228 -27.26 20.94 -3.69
CA GLY A 228 -27.08 19.70 -4.46
C GLY A 228 -25.72 19.01 -4.31
N PHE A 229 -24.75 19.59 -3.59
CA PHE A 229 -23.43 18.98 -3.39
C PHE A 229 -23.17 18.48 -1.96
N SER A 230 -24.17 18.56 -1.07
CA SER A 230 -24.03 18.11 0.32
C SER A 230 -23.74 16.61 0.45
N GLU A 231 -24.17 15.79 -0.53
CA GLU A 231 -23.88 14.34 -0.53
C GLU A 231 -22.39 14.01 -0.68
N PHE A 232 -21.57 14.97 -1.12
CA PHE A 232 -20.12 14.81 -1.29
C PHE A 232 -19.32 15.34 -0.10
N LEU A 233 -19.99 15.91 0.91
CA LEU A 233 -19.38 16.23 2.20
C LEU A 233 -19.33 14.97 3.05
N LEU A 234 -18.12 14.51 3.33
CA LEU A 234 -17.86 13.29 4.09
C LEU A 234 -17.45 13.66 5.51
N HIS A 235 -18.14 13.08 6.48
CA HIS A 235 -17.85 13.21 7.90
C HIS A 235 -17.22 11.91 8.42
N GLY A 236 -16.30 12.00 9.38
CA GLY A 236 -15.79 10.81 10.07
C GLY A 236 -14.70 10.03 9.33
N GLN A 237 -14.00 10.64 8.37
CA GLN A 237 -12.89 9.98 7.67
C GLN A 237 -11.64 9.95 8.56
N PHE A 238 -11.42 8.83 9.28
CA PHE A 238 -10.29 8.70 10.19
C PHE A 238 -8.94 8.75 9.45
N ALA A 239 -8.10 9.71 9.82
CA ALA A 239 -6.75 9.84 9.29
C ALA A 239 -5.76 9.12 10.21
N LEU A 240 -5.21 8.01 9.71
CA LEU A 240 -4.20 7.24 10.46
C LEU A 240 -2.87 7.98 10.60
N LYS A 241 -2.49 8.80 9.60
CA LYS A 241 -1.17 9.42 9.46
C LYS A 241 -1.28 10.85 8.92
N GLY A 242 -0.14 11.55 8.93
CA GLY A 242 0.00 12.88 8.37
C GLY A 242 -0.53 13.98 9.30
N HIS A 243 -0.84 15.14 8.73
CA HIS A 243 -1.23 16.34 9.50
C HIS A 243 -2.45 16.10 10.41
N TYR A 244 -3.41 15.28 9.97
CA TYR A 244 -4.63 14.97 10.73
C TYR A 244 -4.54 13.64 11.50
N ALA A 245 -3.35 13.10 11.76
CA ALA A 245 -3.19 11.80 12.42
C ALA A 245 -4.01 11.70 13.73
N GLY A 246 -4.80 10.64 13.87
CA GLY A 246 -5.67 10.41 15.02
C GLY A 246 -6.97 11.20 15.02
N GLN A 247 -7.24 11.97 13.96
CA GLN A 247 -8.44 12.80 13.83
C GLN A 247 -9.34 12.31 12.69
N SER A 248 -10.55 12.86 12.62
CA SER A 248 -11.49 12.61 11.53
C SER A 248 -11.92 13.93 10.88
N PRO A 249 -11.06 14.54 10.04
CA PRO A 249 -11.38 15.82 9.41
C PRO A 249 -12.62 15.70 8.52
N ARG A 250 -13.31 16.83 8.30
CA ARG A 250 -14.29 16.93 7.22
C ARG A 250 -13.55 16.77 5.90
N CYS A 251 -14.14 15.98 5.01
CA CYS A 251 -13.62 15.72 3.68
C CYS A 251 -14.64 16.09 2.61
N PHE A 252 -14.18 16.29 1.38
CA PHE A 252 -15.04 16.48 0.21
C PHE A 252 -14.58 15.61 -0.96
N SER A 253 -15.53 15.08 -1.73
CA SER A 253 -15.31 14.32 -2.96
C SER A 253 -15.54 15.20 -4.18
N PHE A 254 -14.45 15.65 -4.82
CA PHE A 254 -14.54 16.43 -6.06
C PHE A 254 -14.88 15.53 -7.25
N ALA A 255 -14.38 14.30 -7.30
CA ALA A 255 -14.73 13.37 -8.37
C ALA A 255 -16.22 13.00 -8.31
N GLY A 256 -16.77 12.72 -7.13
CA GLY A 256 -18.20 12.54 -6.92
C GLY A 256 -19.02 13.74 -7.41
N ALA A 257 -18.66 14.95 -6.97
CA ALA A 257 -19.30 16.19 -7.43
C ALA A 257 -19.23 16.37 -8.96
N ASN A 258 -18.10 16.00 -9.57
CA ASN A 258 -17.91 16.06 -11.02
C ASN A 258 -18.71 14.99 -11.76
N LEU A 259 -18.96 13.81 -11.17
CA LEU A 259 -19.86 12.80 -11.72
C LEU A 259 -21.30 13.31 -11.73
N LEU A 260 -21.76 13.96 -10.65
CA LEU A 260 -23.06 14.63 -10.61
C LEU A 260 -23.17 15.69 -11.72
N ARG A 261 -22.15 16.54 -11.86
CA ARG A 261 -22.10 17.55 -12.94
C ARG A 261 -22.14 16.94 -14.34
N LYS A 262 -21.48 15.79 -14.54
CA LYS A 262 -21.33 15.13 -15.85
C LYS A 262 -22.57 14.33 -16.24
N TYR A 263 -23.24 13.69 -15.28
CA TYR A 263 -24.29 12.70 -15.54
C TYR A 263 -25.68 13.11 -15.01
N GLY A 264 -25.78 14.19 -14.24
CA GLY A 264 -27.03 14.65 -13.63
C GLY A 264 -27.44 13.82 -12.42
N SER A 265 -28.70 13.92 -11.99
CA SER A 265 -29.20 13.29 -10.76
C SER A 265 -29.03 11.76 -10.70
N ASP A 266 -28.88 11.11 -11.85
CA ASP A 266 -28.70 9.67 -12.01
C ASP A 266 -27.21 9.28 -12.17
N TRP A 267 -26.33 10.10 -11.61
CA TRP A 267 -24.89 9.95 -11.83
C TRP A 267 -24.31 8.62 -11.34
N ARG A 268 -24.83 8.06 -10.24
CA ARG A 268 -24.31 6.80 -9.67
C ARG A 268 -24.47 5.66 -10.68
N ARG A 269 -25.71 5.47 -11.18
CA ARG A 269 -26.00 4.44 -12.18
C ARG A 269 -25.16 4.64 -13.44
N GLN A 270 -25.13 5.85 -13.99
CA GLN A 270 -24.37 6.12 -15.20
C GLN A 270 -22.86 5.94 -15.01
N ALA A 271 -22.31 6.37 -13.87
CA ALA A 271 -20.90 6.16 -13.55
C ALA A 271 -20.57 4.67 -13.48
N ASP A 272 -21.42 3.87 -12.84
CA ASP A 272 -21.22 2.43 -12.69
C ASP A 272 -21.29 1.70 -14.04
N GLU A 273 -22.28 2.03 -14.86
CA GLU A 273 -22.43 1.47 -16.20
C GLU A 273 -21.24 1.83 -17.10
N ILE A 274 -20.78 3.08 -17.06
CA ILE A 274 -19.63 3.53 -17.83
C ILE A 274 -18.34 2.87 -17.31
N ALA A 275 -18.19 2.66 -16.00
CA ALA A 275 -17.02 1.96 -15.45
C ALA A 275 -16.89 0.53 -16.00
N HIS A 276 -17.97 -0.26 -16.01
CA HIS A 276 -17.95 -1.60 -16.62
C HIS A 276 -17.60 -1.57 -18.11
N ARG A 277 -18.14 -0.59 -18.85
CA ARG A 277 -17.84 -0.42 -20.28
C ARG A 277 -16.38 -0.03 -20.52
N ARG A 278 -15.83 0.87 -19.70
CA ARG A 278 -14.42 1.27 -19.76
C ARG A 278 -13.50 0.09 -19.54
N LEU A 279 -13.70 -0.67 -18.45
CA LEU A 279 -12.86 -1.82 -18.13
C LEU A 279 -12.81 -2.77 -19.34
N ARG A 280 -13.96 -3.19 -19.85
CA ARG A 280 -14.01 -4.08 -21.02
C ARG A 280 -13.38 -3.44 -22.27
N SER A 281 -13.70 -2.18 -22.58
CA SER A 281 -13.12 -1.45 -23.73
C SER A 281 -11.60 -1.36 -23.67
N TRP A 282 -11.04 -1.26 -22.47
CA TRP A 282 -9.60 -1.16 -22.22
C TRP A 282 -8.89 -2.51 -22.11
N GLY A 283 -9.62 -3.63 -22.28
CA GLY A 283 -9.06 -4.97 -22.13
C GLY A 283 -8.82 -5.38 -20.67
N LEU A 284 -9.57 -4.80 -19.73
CA LEU A 284 -9.59 -5.18 -18.31
C LEU A 284 -10.84 -6.02 -17.99
N ASN A 285 -10.65 -7.15 -17.30
CA ASN A 285 -11.71 -8.11 -16.96
C ASN A 285 -11.93 -8.26 -15.45
N THR A 286 -11.20 -7.55 -14.59
CA THR A 286 -11.37 -7.67 -13.13
C THR A 286 -11.54 -6.31 -12.46
N LEU A 287 -12.50 -6.20 -11.54
CA LEU A 287 -12.55 -5.16 -10.52
C LEU A 287 -11.60 -5.56 -9.37
N GLY A 288 -10.53 -4.80 -9.21
CA GLY A 288 -9.50 -5.03 -8.21
C GLY A 288 -9.94 -4.69 -6.79
N MET A 289 -9.00 -4.83 -5.86
CA MET A 289 -9.20 -4.59 -4.44
C MET A 289 -9.75 -3.17 -4.19
N ARG A 290 -10.61 -3.03 -3.17
CA ARG A 290 -11.20 -1.75 -2.75
C ARG A 290 -12.11 -1.08 -3.80
N SER A 291 -12.52 -1.78 -4.85
CA SER A 291 -13.56 -1.28 -5.77
C SER A 291 -14.92 -1.16 -5.08
N ASP A 292 -15.76 -0.23 -5.55
CA ASP A 292 -17.04 0.10 -4.92
C ASP A 292 -17.97 -1.14 -4.79
N PRO A 293 -18.65 -1.34 -3.63
CA PRO A 293 -19.58 -2.44 -3.44
C PRO A 293 -20.77 -2.46 -4.42
N GLY A 294 -21.29 -1.29 -4.79
CA GLY A 294 -22.39 -1.15 -5.75
C GLY A 294 -22.01 -1.64 -7.14
N LEU A 295 -20.80 -1.31 -7.60
CA LEU A 295 -20.22 -1.83 -8.85
C LEU A 295 -20.15 -3.36 -8.86
N ARG A 296 -19.64 -3.96 -7.78
CA ARG A 296 -19.49 -5.42 -7.67
C ARG A 296 -20.85 -6.12 -7.72
N ALA A 297 -21.87 -5.56 -7.08
CA ALA A 297 -23.22 -6.11 -7.03
C ALA A 297 -23.91 -6.16 -8.41
N LEU A 298 -23.45 -5.40 -9.41
CA LEU A 298 -24.02 -5.43 -10.76
C LEU A 298 -23.72 -6.70 -11.54
N ARG A 299 -22.74 -7.52 -11.13
CA ARG A 299 -22.42 -8.81 -11.76
C ARG A 299 -22.17 -8.71 -13.28
N ARG A 300 -21.35 -7.74 -13.68
CA ARG A 300 -21.01 -7.49 -15.10
C ARG A 300 -19.51 -7.64 -15.41
N THR A 301 -18.67 -7.51 -14.38
CA THR A 301 -17.22 -7.71 -14.44
C THR A 301 -16.85 -8.49 -13.18
N PRO A 302 -16.08 -9.59 -13.31
CA PRO A 302 -15.59 -10.30 -12.14
C PRO A 302 -14.82 -9.39 -11.18
N TYR A 303 -14.78 -9.76 -9.90
CA TYR A 303 -14.17 -8.93 -8.88
C TYR A 303 -13.48 -9.75 -7.80
N VAL A 304 -12.58 -9.10 -7.07
CA VAL A 304 -12.06 -9.62 -5.81
C VAL A 304 -12.73 -8.93 -4.62
N ASP A 305 -12.80 -9.62 -3.50
CA ASP A 305 -13.20 -9.04 -2.21
C ASP A 305 -12.10 -9.26 -1.17
N ALA A 306 -12.28 -8.72 0.03
CA ALA A 306 -11.33 -8.88 1.11
C ALA A 306 -12.00 -9.33 2.41
N ILE A 307 -11.29 -10.18 3.15
CA ILE A 307 -11.52 -10.44 4.56
C ILE A 307 -10.40 -9.81 5.39
N SER A 308 -10.67 -9.47 6.64
CA SER A 308 -9.69 -8.79 7.49
C SER A 308 -9.68 -9.27 8.93
N SER A 309 -8.50 -9.19 9.54
CA SER A 309 -8.22 -9.42 10.97
C SER A 309 -8.46 -8.19 11.86
N GLY A 310 -9.14 -7.14 11.39
CA GLY A 310 -9.25 -5.83 12.07
C GLY A 310 -9.80 -5.81 13.51
N HIS A 311 -10.48 -6.86 13.98
CA HIS A 311 -11.00 -6.97 15.36
C HIS A 311 -10.17 -7.90 16.26
N THR A 312 -8.89 -8.08 15.93
CA THR A 312 -7.98 -8.97 16.65
C THR A 312 -7.17 -8.23 17.70
N ARG A 313 -6.82 -8.91 18.80
CA ARG A 313 -5.79 -8.43 19.71
C ARG A 313 -4.44 -8.28 19.00
N LEU A 314 -3.87 -7.09 19.02
CA LEU A 314 -2.58 -6.83 18.38
C LEU A 314 -1.39 -7.35 19.20
N LEU A 315 -0.36 -7.84 18.51
CA LEU A 315 0.93 -8.24 19.07
C LEU A 315 1.67 -6.98 19.55
N ALA A 316 1.75 -6.79 20.87
CA ALA A 316 2.11 -5.52 21.48
C ALA A 316 3.55 -5.10 21.19
N GLY A 317 4.47 -6.05 21.04
CA GLY A 317 5.87 -5.81 20.70
C GLY A 317 6.15 -5.62 19.21
N SER A 318 5.14 -5.75 18.34
CA SER A 318 5.29 -5.47 16.90
C SER A 318 5.13 -3.98 16.62
N GLU A 319 5.71 -3.53 15.51
CA GLU A 319 5.59 -2.15 15.00
C GLU A 319 5.42 -2.20 13.49
N GLY A 320 4.93 -1.11 12.91
CA GLY A 320 4.69 -1.09 11.48
C GLY A 320 4.04 0.18 10.95
N TYR A 321 4.12 0.36 9.63
CA TYR A 321 3.60 1.57 8.98
C TYR A 321 2.07 1.69 9.16
N TRP A 322 1.34 0.62 8.84
CA TRP A 322 -0.12 0.55 8.92
C TRP A 322 -0.67 0.16 10.30
N GLY A 323 0.20 -0.25 11.22
CA GLY A 323 -0.17 -0.64 12.57
C GLY A 323 0.63 -1.83 13.07
N LYS A 324 0.26 -2.30 14.26
CA LYS A 324 0.82 -3.52 14.86
C LYS A 324 0.24 -4.77 14.18
N PHE A 325 0.99 -5.85 14.19
CA PHE A 325 0.59 -7.15 13.65
C PHE A 325 -0.46 -7.83 14.56
N PRO A 326 -1.45 -8.60 14.05
CA PRO A 326 -2.38 -9.36 14.90
C PRO A 326 -1.67 -10.50 15.66
N ASP A 327 -2.03 -10.74 16.92
CA ASP A 327 -1.57 -11.94 17.65
C ASP A 327 -2.33 -13.17 17.13
N VAL A 328 -1.73 -13.91 16.20
CA VAL A 328 -2.36 -15.04 15.50
C VAL A 328 -2.64 -16.26 16.39
N PHE A 329 -2.07 -16.28 17.61
CA PHE A 329 -2.33 -17.32 18.61
C PHE A 329 -3.42 -16.91 19.60
N ASP A 330 -3.87 -15.65 19.57
CA ASP A 330 -5.01 -15.20 20.35
C ASP A 330 -6.33 -15.67 19.69
N PRO A 331 -7.29 -16.24 20.46
CA PRO A 331 -8.57 -16.68 19.90
C PRO A 331 -9.35 -15.60 19.16
N SER A 332 -9.15 -14.32 19.52
CA SER A 332 -9.78 -13.19 18.82
C SER A 332 -9.37 -13.08 17.35
N PHE A 333 -8.22 -13.63 16.95
CA PHE A 333 -7.79 -13.63 15.55
C PHE A 333 -8.72 -14.43 14.65
N ARG A 334 -8.99 -15.68 15.04
CA ARG A 334 -9.94 -16.53 14.32
C ARG A 334 -11.34 -15.91 14.35
N GLN A 335 -11.77 -15.40 15.50
CA GLN A 335 -13.10 -14.77 15.64
C GLN A 335 -13.26 -13.54 14.74
N GLY A 336 -12.23 -12.68 14.66
CA GLY A 336 -12.25 -11.48 13.82
C GLY A 336 -12.32 -11.82 12.34
N MET A 337 -11.50 -12.78 11.89
CA MET A 337 -11.54 -13.27 10.51
C MET A 337 -12.88 -13.95 10.18
N GLN A 338 -13.45 -14.73 11.12
CA GLN A 338 -14.77 -15.35 10.94
C GLN A 338 -15.87 -14.30 10.84
N ALA A 339 -15.87 -13.30 11.72
CA ALA A 339 -16.83 -12.20 11.66
C ALA A 339 -16.73 -11.45 10.32
N SER A 340 -15.51 -11.20 9.84
CA SER A 340 -15.29 -10.60 8.52
C SER A 340 -15.88 -11.45 7.39
N MET A 341 -15.66 -12.77 7.41
CA MET A 341 -16.22 -13.68 6.40
C MET A 341 -17.75 -13.77 6.48
N THR A 342 -18.35 -13.72 7.67
CA THR A 342 -19.81 -13.71 7.84
C THR A 342 -20.47 -12.52 7.14
N THR A 343 -19.81 -11.36 7.09
CA THR A 343 -20.34 -10.18 6.35
C THR A 343 -20.44 -10.40 4.83
N LYS A 344 -19.84 -11.48 4.31
CA LYS A 344 -19.82 -11.80 2.88
C LYS A 344 -21.00 -12.66 2.44
N ILE A 345 -21.69 -13.29 3.39
CA ILE A 345 -22.88 -14.12 3.15
C ILE A 345 -23.99 -13.24 2.56
N GLY A 346 -24.61 -13.72 1.47
CA GLY A 346 -25.62 -12.96 0.72
C GLY A 346 -25.06 -11.85 -0.17
N HIS A 347 -23.73 -11.70 -0.20
CA HIS A 347 -23.02 -10.73 -1.02
C HIS A 347 -22.01 -11.44 -1.93
N SER A 348 -20.72 -11.45 -1.57
CA SER A 348 -19.66 -12.06 -2.37
C SER A 348 -19.50 -13.56 -2.14
N ALA A 349 -19.96 -14.07 -1.00
CA ALA A 349 -19.91 -15.49 -0.69
C ALA A 349 -20.93 -16.23 -1.55
N GLY A 350 -20.45 -17.20 -2.35
CA GLY A 350 -21.28 -17.94 -3.30
C GLY A 350 -21.59 -17.17 -4.58
N ASP A 351 -21.05 -15.96 -4.78
CA ASP A 351 -21.22 -15.22 -6.03
C ASP A 351 -20.24 -15.74 -7.10
N PRO A 352 -20.71 -16.29 -8.25
CA PRO A 352 -19.83 -16.77 -9.31
C PRO A 352 -18.99 -15.65 -9.95
N TRP A 353 -19.33 -14.37 -9.74
CA TRP A 353 -18.53 -13.24 -10.21
C TRP A 353 -17.38 -12.88 -9.27
N CYS A 354 -17.37 -13.41 -8.04
CA CYS A 354 -16.28 -13.22 -7.10
C CYS A 354 -15.14 -14.20 -7.42
N LEU A 355 -13.99 -13.69 -7.83
CA LEU A 355 -12.78 -14.47 -8.05
C LEU A 355 -12.26 -15.13 -6.77
N GLY A 356 -12.46 -14.47 -5.64
CA GLY A 356 -11.94 -14.88 -4.36
C GLY A 356 -11.66 -13.72 -3.42
N TYR A 357 -11.02 -14.05 -2.30
CA TYR A 357 -10.77 -13.15 -1.20
C TYR A 357 -9.28 -12.94 -0.97
N PHE A 358 -8.87 -11.68 -0.90
CA PHE A 358 -7.61 -11.33 -0.26
C PHE A 358 -7.79 -11.28 1.26
N SER A 359 -6.73 -11.65 1.99
CA SER A 359 -6.69 -11.55 3.45
C SER A 359 -5.82 -10.36 3.85
N ASP A 360 -6.42 -9.38 4.53
CA ASP A 360 -5.78 -8.12 4.93
C ASP A 360 -5.08 -7.38 3.76
N ASN A 361 -4.22 -6.41 4.08
CA ASN A 361 -3.43 -5.65 3.12
C ASN A 361 -2.15 -5.10 3.77
N GLU A 362 -0.99 -5.30 3.14
CA GLU A 362 0.31 -4.70 3.54
C GLU A 362 0.64 -4.80 5.04
N MET A 363 0.35 -5.94 5.66
CA MET A 363 0.64 -6.15 7.07
C MET A 363 2.14 -6.02 7.38
N SER A 364 2.45 -5.64 8.62
CA SER A 364 3.83 -5.39 9.05
C SER A 364 4.56 -6.66 9.45
N TRP A 365 4.82 -7.52 8.45
CA TRP A 365 5.52 -8.80 8.60
C TRP A 365 6.99 -8.67 9.02
N GLY A 366 7.64 -7.54 8.71
CA GLY A 366 9.05 -7.31 9.00
C GLY A 366 9.99 -8.26 8.26
N ASP A 367 11.17 -8.50 8.83
CA ASP A 367 12.11 -9.53 8.37
C ASP A 367 11.80 -10.91 8.96
N GLU A 368 12.62 -11.90 8.64
CA GLU A 368 12.47 -13.32 9.03
C GLU A 368 12.51 -13.61 10.54
N VAL A 369 12.82 -12.63 11.40
CA VAL A 369 12.82 -12.77 12.86
C VAL A 369 11.92 -11.75 13.56
N SER A 370 11.45 -10.73 12.86
CA SER A 370 10.76 -9.56 13.42
C SER A 370 9.56 -9.92 14.29
N LEU A 371 8.69 -10.83 13.84
CA LEU A 371 7.49 -11.22 14.60
C LEU A 371 7.82 -12.09 15.82
N ALA A 372 8.91 -12.87 15.77
CA ALA A 372 9.37 -13.65 16.93
C ALA A 372 9.99 -12.74 18.00
N VAL A 373 10.79 -11.76 17.59
CA VAL A 373 11.31 -10.72 18.50
C VAL A 373 10.16 -9.89 19.08
N ALA A 374 9.16 -9.53 18.27
CA ALA A 374 7.97 -8.85 18.72
C ALA A 374 7.20 -9.66 19.78
N ALA A 375 7.07 -10.98 19.60
CA ALA A 375 6.47 -11.86 20.60
C ALA A 375 7.26 -11.84 21.92
N LEU A 376 8.59 -11.91 21.91
CA LEU A 376 9.40 -11.84 23.13
C LEU A 376 9.30 -10.47 23.83
N ARG A 377 9.25 -9.36 23.07
CA ARG A 377 9.06 -8.00 23.61
C ARG A 377 7.66 -7.73 24.17
N SER A 378 6.72 -8.63 23.91
CA SER A 378 5.34 -8.48 24.33
C SER A 378 5.13 -8.78 25.82
N PRO A 379 4.01 -8.35 26.44
CA PRO A 379 3.68 -8.72 27.81
C PRO A 379 3.58 -10.25 28.02
N PRO A 380 3.88 -10.77 29.23
CA PRO A 380 3.85 -12.20 29.56
C PRO A 380 2.48 -12.88 29.36
N ALA A 381 1.41 -12.09 29.30
CA ALA A 381 0.06 -12.58 29.08
C ALA A 381 -0.31 -12.73 27.58
N GLN A 382 0.55 -12.33 26.64
CA GLN A 382 0.23 -12.47 25.21
C GLN A 382 0.34 -13.93 24.75
N PRO A 383 -0.67 -14.46 24.05
CA PRO A 383 -0.67 -15.82 23.51
C PRO A 383 0.56 -16.14 22.66
N ALA A 384 0.96 -15.27 21.73
CA ALA A 384 2.18 -15.49 20.94
C ALA A 384 3.43 -15.68 21.81
N LYS A 385 3.58 -14.85 22.85
CA LYS A 385 4.73 -14.94 23.75
C LYS A 385 4.75 -16.25 24.53
N ARG A 386 3.60 -16.64 25.08
CA ARG A 386 3.46 -17.89 25.83
C ARG A 386 3.78 -19.09 24.96
N LYS A 387 3.18 -19.14 23.76
CA LYS A 387 3.46 -20.18 22.77
C LYS A 387 4.96 -20.28 22.46
N PHE A 388 5.63 -19.15 22.27
CA PHE A 388 7.07 -19.18 21.96
C PHE A 388 7.89 -19.68 23.15
N VAL A 389 7.63 -19.20 24.35
CA VAL A 389 8.34 -19.65 25.56
C VAL A 389 8.08 -21.14 25.83
N ASP A 390 6.86 -21.63 25.58
CA ASP A 390 6.52 -23.06 25.73
C ASP A 390 7.29 -23.92 24.71
N ASP A 391 7.42 -23.48 23.46
CA ASP A 391 8.22 -24.17 22.44
C ASP A 391 9.70 -24.24 22.83
N LEU A 392 10.24 -23.13 23.36
CA LEU A 392 11.62 -23.07 23.83
C LEU A 392 11.83 -23.99 25.04
N LYS A 393 10.87 -24.01 25.97
CA LYS A 393 10.88 -24.91 27.13
C LYS A 393 10.85 -26.37 26.69
N ALA A 394 10.00 -26.72 25.72
CA ALA A 394 9.94 -28.06 25.16
C ALA A 394 11.24 -28.46 24.45
N LYS A 395 11.86 -27.53 23.72
CA LYS A 395 13.12 -27.78 22.99
C LYS A 395 14.33 -27.97 23.90
N TYR A 396 14.50 -27.08 24.88
CA TYR A 396 15.72 -27.04 25.69
C TYR A 396 15.59 -27.80 27.02
N GLY A 397 14.38 -27.94 27.57
CA GLY A 397 14.11 -28.48 28.90
C GLY A 397 14.50 -27.49 30.01
N GLU A 398 15.80 -27.31 30.21
CA GLU A 398 16.38 -26.44 31.24
C GLU A 398 16.77 -25.07 30.66
N ILE A 399 16.57 -23.99 31.44
CA ILE A 399 16.82 -22.60 30.99
C ILE A 399 18.30 -22.36 30.69
N GLU A 400 19.21 -23.05 31.37
CA GLU A 400 20.66 -22.95 31.20
C GLU A 400 21.10 -23.35 29.78
N ARG A 401 20.43 -24.33 29.17
CA ARG A 401 20.73 -24.78 27.80
C ARG A 401 20.34 -23.71 26.77
N LEU A 402 19.23 -23.02 27.01
CA LEU A 402 18.85 -21.86 26.21
C LEU A 402 19.86 -20.72 26.41
N ASN A 403 20.21 -20.41 27.66
CA ASN A 403 21.19 -19.36 27.98
C ASN A 403 22.53 -19.62 27.28
N GLN A 404 23.02 -20.86 27.26
CA GLN A 404 24.24 -21.23 26.55
C GLN A 404 24.13 -20.98 25.05
N THR A 405 23.01 -21.36 24.43
CA THR A 405 22.79 -21.19 22.99
C THR A 405 22.66 -19.71 22.63
N TRP A 406 21.78 -18.99 23.31
CA TRP A 406 21.44 -17.59 23.03
C TRP A 406 22.48 -16.60 23.56
N GLY A 407 23.39 -17.03 24.43
CA GLY A 407 24.30 -16.11 25.14
C GLY A 407 23.59 -15.25 26.17
N ALA A 408 22.46 -15.73 26.69
CA ALA A 408 21.62 -15.03 27.65
C ALA A 408 21.91 -15.47 29.10
N ARG A 409 21.24 -14.82 30.06
CA ARG A 409 21.40 -15.07 31.50
C ARG A 409 20.05 -15.03 32.24
N TYR A 410 19.01 -15.66 31.67
CA TYR A 410 17.72 -15.74 32.33
C TYR A 410 17.77 -16.68 33.54
N GLU A 411 17.28 -16.24 34.69
CA GLU A 411 17.27 -17.03 35.94
C GLU A 411 16.27 -18.20 35.91
N SER A 412 15.22 -18.09 35.10
CA SER A 412 14.19 -19.13 34.92
C SER A 412 13.39 -18.92 33.63
N TRP A 413 12.56 -19.91 33.26
CA TRP A 413 11.58 -19.75 32.19
C TRP A 413 10.60 -18.60 32.45
N GLU A 414 10.20 -18.39 33.71
CA GLU A 414 9.37 -17.26 34.13
C GLU A 414 10.11 -15.92 33.99
N ALA A 415 11.43 -15.89 34.20
CA ALA A 415 12.24 -14.70 33.95
C ALA A 415 12.27 -14.35 32.46
N LEU A 416 12.45 -15.34 31.57
CA LEU A 416 12.32 -15.15 30.12
C LEU A 416 10.91 -14.68 29.74
N LEU A 417 9.87 -15.31 30.28
CA LEU A 417 8.47 -14.94 30.01
C LEU A 417 8.16 -13.49 30.43
N ARG A 418 8.75 -13.00 31.54
CA ARG A 418 8.60 -11.61 31.98
C ARG A 418 9.46 -10.63 31.19
N SER A 419 10.64 -11.03 30.75
CA SER A 419 11.58 -10.17 30.02
C SER A 419 10.92 -9.59 28.77
N ARG A 420 11.12 -8.29 28.52
CA ARG A 420 10.61 -7.60 27.31
C ARG A 420 11.73 -7.14 26.40
N GLU A 421 12.92 -7.69 26.57
CA GLU A 421 14.11 -7.35 25.80
C GLU A 421 14.22 -8.26 24.57
N ALA A 422 14.85 -7.75 23.51
CA ALA A 422 15.21 -8.61 22.38
C ALA A 422 16.44 -9.46 22.74
N PRO A 423 16.49 -10.75 22.36
CA PRO A 423 17.71 -11.54 22.48
C PRO A 423 18.75 -11.10 21.43
N ASP A 424 19.98 -11.61 21.53
CA ASP A 424 20.93 -11.54 20.41
C ASP A 424 20.37 -12.33 19.23
N THR A 425 19.91 -11.60 18.20
CA THR A 425 19.23 -12.18 17.04
C THR A 425 20.15 -13.05 16.19
N ARG A 426 21.48 -12.89 16.27
CA ARG A 426 22.42 -13.76 15.56
C ARG A 426 22.50 -15.12 16.23
N ARG A 427 22.58 -15.14 17.56
CA ARG A 427 22.66 -16.38 18.35
C ARG A 427 21.33 -17.11 18.42
N ALA A 428 20.22 -16.39 18.54
CA ALA A 428 18.87 -16.95 18.63
C ALA A 428 18.20 -17.20 17.26
N ARG A 429 18.89 -16.94 16.14
CA ARG A 429 18.31 -16.87 14.79
C ARG A 429 17.47 -18.09 14.42
N GLN A 430 17.96 -19.30 14.69
CA GLN A 430 17.26 -20.53 14.33
C GLN A 430 15.90 -20.65 15.06
N ASP A 431 15.86 -20.31 16.34
CA ASP A 431 14.63 -20.36 17.14
C ASP A 431 13.66 -19.24 16.76
N LEU A 432 14.18 -18.04 16.51
CA LEU A 432 13.39 -16.90 16.05
C LEU A 432 12.75 -17.19 14.68
N ALA A 433 13.52 -17.70 13.72
CA ALA A 433 13.00 -18.05 12.39
C ALA A 433 12.02 -19.24 12.45
N GLY A 434 12.27 -20.21 13.32
CA GLY A 434 11.35 -21.32 13.56
C GLY A 434 10.00 -20.85 14.09
N PHE A 435 10.00 -19.97 15.10
CA PHE A 435 8.76 -19.40 15.62
C PHE A 435 8.08 -18.44 14.63
N TYR A 436 8.85 -17.66 13.87
CA TYR A 436 8.31 -16.83 12.79
C TYR A 436 7.53 -17.68 11.78
N THR A 437 8.10 -18.82 11.38
CA THR A 437 7.43 -19.77 10.47
C THR A 437 6.10 -20.23 11.06
N GLN A 438 6.05 -20.56 12.36
CA GLN A 438 4.79 -20.92 13.03
C GLN A 438 3.76 -19.77 13.05
N VAL A 439 4.20 -18.52 13.24
CA VAL A 439 3.32 -17.34 13.14
C VAL A 439 2.71 -17.24 11.74
N ALA A 440 3.53 -17.34 10.70
CA ALA A 440 3.09 -17.29 9.31
C ALA A 440 2.13 -18.44 8.97
N GLU A 441 2.49 -19.67 9.33
CA GLU A 441 1.63 -20.84 9.13
C GLU A 441 0.30 -20.71 9.87
N GLN A 442 0.30 -20.22 11.12
CA GLN A 442 -0.93 -20.06 11.89
C GLN A 442 -1.84 -18.98 11.29
N TYR A 443 -1.27 -17.89 10.78
CA TYR A 443 -2.00 -16.87 10.02
C TYR A 443 -2.72 -17.50 8.82
N PHE A 444 -1.96 -18.12 7.91
CA PHE A 444 -2.51 -18.66 6.67
C PHE A 444 -3.43 -19.86 6.90
N ARG A 445 -3.12 -20.73 7.86
CA ARG A 445 -4.00 -21.85 8.26
C ARG A 445 -5.35 -21.33 8.76
N THR A 446 -5.37 -20.24 9.52
CA THR A 446 -6.63 -19.66 10.01
C THR A 446 -7.41 -19.00 8.89
N ALA A 447 -6.74 -18.21 8.03
CA ALA A 447 -7.39 -17.57 6.89
C ALA A 447 -8.01 -18.60 5.91
N LEU A 448 -7.26 -19.67 5.58
CA LEU A 448 -7.73 -20.78 4.73
C LEU A 448 -8.77 -21.67 5.44
N GLY A 449 -8.63 -21.86 6.75
CA GLY A 449 -9.59 -22.60 7.56
C GLY A 449 -10.95 -21.93 7.53
N ILE A 450 -11.01 -20.60 7.63
CA ILE A 450 -12.28 -19.86 7.66
C ILE A 450 -13.00 -19.90 6.30
N SER A 451 -12.24 -19.94 5.19
CA SER A 451 -12.86 -20.13 3.87
C SER A 451 -13.35 -21.55 3.62
N SER A 452 -12.89 -22.55 4.40
CA SER A 452 -13.27 -23.96 4.27
C SER A 452 -14.28 -24.43 5.31
N ASP A 453 -14.25 -23.88 6.53
CA ASP A 453 -15.10 -24.25 7.67
C ASP A 453 -16.55 -23.70 7.54
N ASN A 454 -16.85 -22.83 6.56
CA ASN A 454 -18.15 -22.19 6.42
C ASN A 454 -18.70 -22.18 4.96
N TRP A 455 -19.74 -22.99 4.74
CA TRP A 455 -20.98 -22.69 3.98
C TRP A 455 -20.93 -22.12 2.53
N LEU A 456 -19.77 -22.00 1.88
CA LEU A 456 -19.67 -21.43 0.52
C LEU A 456 -20.24 -22.34 -0.59
N LEU A 457 -20.58 -23.59 -0.29
CA LEU A 457 -21.00 -24.59 -1.28
C LEU A 457 -22.33 -25.30 -0.93
N SER A 458 -23.04 -24.90 0.13
CA SER A 458 -24.25 -25.59 0.60
C SER A 458 -25.55 -24.79 0.48
N THR A 459 -25.57 -23.73 -0.31
CA THR A 459 -26.78 -23.04 -0.79
C THR A 459 -26.63 -22.72 -2.26
#